data_AF-A0A072N2Y4-F1
#
_entry.id   AF-A0A072N2Y4-F1
#
_cell.length_a   1.000
_cell.length_b   1.000
_cell.length_c   1.000
_cell.angle_alpha   90.00
_cell.angle_beta   90.00
_cell.angle_gamma   90.00
#
_symmetry.space_group_name_H-M   'P 1'
#
loop_
_entity.id
_entity.type
_entity.pdbx_description
1 polymer ?
#
loop_
_entity_poly.entity_id
_entity_poly.type
_entity_poly.pdbx_seq_one_letter_code
_entity_poly.pdbx_strand_id
1 'polypeptide(L)' 'MGTLLTILAVLFIALIIIIPLVEKYAPKGEPRDYGNIARWIIPLMMVILVLQLVRYYFF' A
#
# COMPACT_ATOMS: atom_id res chain seq x y z
N MET A 1 -24.86 -0.52 12.17
CA MET A 1 -24.49 0.91 12.24
C MET A 1 -23.36 1.20 13.22
N GLY A 2 -23.38 0.66 14.46
CA GLY A 2 -22.30 0.88 15.43
C GLY A 2 -20.90 0.51 14.93
N THR A 3 -20.72 -0.70 14.40
CA THR A 3 -19.42 -1.18 13.89
C THR A 3 -18.86 -0.31 12.76
N LEU A 4 -19.73 0.15 11.85
CA LEU A 4 -19.32 0.99 10.73
C LEU A 4 -18.82 2.36 11.21
N LEU A 5 -19.52 2.97 12.17
CA LEU A 5 -19.11 4.24 12.78
C LEU A 5 -17.82 4.09 13.58
N THR A 6 -17.64 2.96 14.28
CA THR A 6 -16.38 2.66 15.00
C THR A 6 -15.20 2.54 14.04
N ILE A 7 -15.35 1.80 12.93
CA ILE A 7 -14.31 1.68 11.90
C ILE A 7 -13.98 3.06 11.33
N LEU A 8 -14.99 3.87 11.02
CA LEU A 8 -14.79 5.22 10.49
C LEU A 8 -14.02 6.11 11.47
N ALA A 9 -14.38 6.09 12.75
CA ALA A 9 -13.71 6.85 13.80
C ALA A 9 -12.25 6.43 13.98
N VAL A 10 -11.97 5.11 13.99
CA VAL A 10 -10.61 4.58 14.09
C VAL A 10 -9.78 4.99 12.87
N LEU A 11 -10.33 4.88 11.66
CA LEU A 11 -9.65 5.31 10.44
C LEU A 11 -9.37 6.82 10.45
N PHE A 12 -10.32 7.61 10.94
CA PHE A 12 -10.15 9.06 11.03
C PHE A 12 -9.02 9.44 11.99
N ILE A 13 -8.97 8.83 13.18
CA ILE A 13 -7.88 9.02 14.14
C ILE A 13 -6.55 8.55 13.55
N ALA A 14 -6.53 7.40 12.86
CA ALA A 14 -5.32 6.88 12.22
C ALA A 14 -4.78 7.88 11.19
N LEU A 15 -5.63 8.50 10.36
CA LEU A 15 -5.20 9.53 9.42
C LEU A 15 -4.62 10.76 10.12
N ILE A 16 -5.27 11.23 11.20
CA ILE A 16 -4.79 12.38 11.99
C ILE A 16 -3.39 12.12 12.57
N ILE A 17 -3.06 10.87 12.93
CA ILE A 17 -1.74 10.52 13.46
C ILE A 17 -0.72 10.31 12.33
N ILE A 18 -1.12 9.61 11.27
CA ILE A 18 -0.22 9.25 10.16
C ILE A 18 0.22 10.48 9.37
N ILE A 19 -0.67 11.44 9.10
CA ILE A 19 -0.35 12.66 8.33
C ILE A 19 0.83 13.43 8.93
N PRO A 20 0.80 13.89 10.20
CA PRO A 20 1.91 14.63 10.79
C PRO A 20 3.16 13.76 10.98
N LEU A 21 3.00 12.45 11.15
CA LEU A 21 4.12 11.51 11.20
C LEU A 21 4.84 11.48 9.84
N VAL A 22 4.09 11.31 8.75
CA VAL A 22 4.63 11.35 7.40
C VAL A 22 5.24 12.71 7.12
N GLU A 23 4.61 13.83 7.46
CA GLU A 23 5.19 15.16 7.25
C GLU A 23 6.47 15.42 8.07
N LYS A 24 6.56 14.87 9.29
CA LYS A 24 7.71 15.02 10.19
C LYS A 24 8.89 14.15 9.78
N TYR A 25 8.62 12.91 9.34
CA TYR A 25 9.65 11.92 9.04
C TYR A 25 9.89 11.71 7.54
N ALA A 26 9.06 12.28 6.66
CA ALA A 26 9.33 12.26 5.23
C ALA A 26 10.57 13.13 4.92
N PRO A 27 11.52 12.62 4.13
CA PRO A 27 12.65 13.40 3.65
C PRO A 27 12.16 14.65 2.91
N LYS A 28 12.45 15.83 3.46
CA LYS A 28 12.15 17.11 2.82
C LYS A 28 13.19 17.36 1.73
N GLY A 29 12.88 16.97 0.49
CA GLY A 29 13.66 17.37 -0.69
C GLY A 29 14.39 16.26 -1.43
N GLU A 30 14.22 15.00 -1.06
CA GLU A 30 14.71 13.91 -1.90
C GLU A 30 13.66 13.66 -2.99
N PRO A 31 14.00 13.76 -4.29
CA PRO A 31 13.13 13.25 -5.34
C PRO A 31 12.95 11.76 -5.03
N ARG A 32 11.80 11.40 -4.47
CA ARG A 32 11.47 10.00 -4.18
C ARG A 32 11.59 9.28 -5.52
N ASP A 33 12.70 8.56 -5.71
CA ASP A 33 12.95 7.79 -6.92
C ASP A 33 12.10 6.52 -6.84
N TYR A 34 10.79 6.75 -6.99
CA TYR A 34 9.83 5.69 -7.21
C TYR A 34 10.07 4.99 -8.55
N GLY A 35 10.90 5.53 -9.45
CA GLY A 35 11.22 4.91 -10.72
C GLY A 35 11.87 3.54 -10.52
N ASN A 36 12.77 3.42 -9.55
CA ASN A 36 13.43 2.14 -9.24
C ASN A 36 12.47 1.11 -8.65
N ILE A 37 11.55 1.53 -7.77
CA ILE A 37 10.55 0.63 -7.15
C ILE A 37 9.45 0.27 -8.16
N ALA A 38 8.95 1.25 -8.90
CA ALA A 38 7.88 1.08 -9.89
C ALA A 38 8.30 0.17 -11.05
N ARG A 39 9.59 0.15 -11.41
CA ARG A 39 10.13 -0.76 -12.43
C ARG A 39 9.89 -2.24 -12.10
N TRP A 40 9.84 -2.59 -10.81
CA TRP A 40 9.59 -3.97 -10.36
C TRP A 40 8.11 -4.34 -10.28
N ILE A 41 7.20 -3.37 -10.37
CA ILE A 41 5.75 -3.65 -10.31
C ILE A 41 5.33 -4.55 -11.48
N ILE A 42 5.75 -4.23 -12.71
CA ILE A 42 5.41 -5.02 -13.90
C ILE A 42 5.90 -6.48 -13.81
N PRO A 43 7.19 -6.77 -13.55
CA PRO A 43 7.66 -8.16 -13.47
C PRO A 43 7.03 -8.90 -12.29
N LEU A 44 6.87 -8.27 -11.12
CA LEU A 44 6.22 -8.91 -9.98
C LEU A 44 4.75 -9.24 -10.26
N MET A 45 4.01 -8.36 -10.94
CA MET A 45 2.64 -8.65 -11.38
C MET A 45 2.59 -9.86 -12.31
N MET A 46 3.50 -9.96 -13.28
CA MET A 46 3.61 -11.12 -14.15
C MET A 46 3.83 -12.42 -13.35
N VAL A 47 4.73 -12.39 -12.36
CA VAL A 47 4.98 -13.55 -11.49
C VAL A 47 3.72 -13.96 -10.72
N ILE A 48 3.00 -12.99 -10.14
CA ILE A 48 1.77 -13.25 -9.40
C ILE A 48 0.70 -13.86 -10.32
N LEU A 49 0.53 -13.33 -11.53
CA LEU A 49 -0.44 -13.87 -12.50
C LEU A 49 -0.13 -15.32 -12.89
N VAL A 50 1.15 -15.64 -13.12
CA VAL A 50 1.58 -17.01 -13.43
C VAL A 50 1.34 -17.93 -12.22
N LEU A 51 1.70 -17.50 -11.01
CA LEU A 51 1.45 -18.27 -9.80
C LEU A 51 -0.05 -18.51 -9.57
N GLN A 52 -0.89 -17.54 -9.90
CA GLN A 52 -2.34 -17.66 -9.78
C GLN A 52 -2.93 -18.63 -10.82
N LEU A 53 -2.42 -18.62 -12.05
CA LEU A 53 -2.74 -19.62 -13.08
C LEU A 53 -2.35 -21.02 -12.64
N VAL A 54 -1.11 -21.20 -12.15
CA VAL A 54 -0.64 -22.49 -11.63
C VAL A 54 -1.52 -22.94 -10.48
N ARG A 55 -1.84 -22.05 -9.54
CA ARG A 55 -2.75 -22.36 -8.45
C ARG A 55 -4.12 -22.80 -8.96
N TYR A 56 -4.71 -22.12 -9.93
CA TYR A 56 -6.04 -22.43 -10.43
C TYR A 56 -6.12 -23.78 -11.18
N TYR A 57 -5.07 -24.15 -11.92
CA TYR A 57 -5.07 -25.37 -12.72
C TYR A 57 -4.47 -26.60 -12.03
N PHE A 58 -3.61 -26.42 -11.01
CA PHE A 58 -2.88 -27.52 -10.37
C PHE A 58 -3.21 -27.73 -8.89
N PHE A 59 -3.92 -26.81 -8.22
CA PHE A 59 -4.32 -26.90 -6.81
C PHE A 59 -5.81 -26.65 -6.62
#